data_AF-S3T3Q5-F1
#
_entry.id   AF-S3T3Q5-F1
#
_cell.length_a   1.000
_cell.length_b   1.000
_cell.length_c   1.000
_cell.angle_alpha   90.00
_cell.angle_beta   90.00
_cell.angle_gamma   90.00
#
_symmetry.space_group_name_H-M   'P 1'
#
loop_
_entity.id
_entity.type
_entity.pdbx_description
1 polymer ?
#
loop_
_entity_poly.entity_id
_entity_poly.type
_entity_poly.pdbx_seq_one_letter_code
_entity_poly.pdbx_strand_id
1 'polypeptide(L)'
;MTEELPDSAISSWGGFVYQGKIALFHSIKLLLDESFEGKEVKKFALQLDSTDDFAIYSDGIAISVHQVKAKASPYRSAFEKALNKSSKICIDCCPNTKRYFHIANEIDDSSDYENEKKAIVEFYKYDEDSYCKLDRIERVIKEKIEEYLNKNSLENSLLLVEQKYHYLSEMITSKVIEIHSLIHRGTSQNRAAYENTIESDLILEILITDFNLVQDLPYEMRRLRNLFADTLENYVCESNEYFTIQQIGLFNEVFKHIYKMDDADLEYIKQSIRLSSSDQIRNDDVSTYAEIITDISANIVLVDLPHYSKDSKKYLPTALKLQDRRAESFKAKLIEQLRSNNLLVKILYEYNILISGSEVHKNIEINAYNDSVTRITIDENKAENHILKELPVKVICTPIAQSELNNA
;
A
#
# COMPACT_ATOMS: atom_id res chain seq x y z
N MET A 1 20.98 -26.74 43.61
CA MET A 1 20.00 -27.48 42.79
C MET A 1 19.86 -26.71 41.50
N THR A 2 20.32 -27.25 40.39
CA THR A 2 19.92 -26.78 39.06
C THR A 2 18.47 -27.22 38.87
N GLU A 3 17.57 -26.25 38.78
CA GLU A 3 16.17 -26.49 38.45
C GLU A 3 16.11 -27.17 37.08
N GLU A 4 15.49 -28.35 37.01
CA GLU A 4 15.35 -29.08 35.75
C GLU A 4 14.21 -28.45 34.95
N LEU A 5 14.56 -27.61 33.98
CA LEU A 5 13.62 -26.88 33.14
C LEU A 5 13.34 -27.67 31.85
N PRO A 6 12.16 -27.47 31.21
CA PRO A 6 11.85 -28.08 29.93
C PRO A 6 12.83 -27.70 28.81
N ASP A 7 12.98 -28.60 27.84
CA ASP A 7 13.74 -28.33 26.62
C ASP A 7 13.16 -27.13 25.84
N SER A 8 14.05 -26.33 25.25
CA SER A 8 13.66 -25.14 24.49
C SER A 8 14.34 -25.07 23.12
N ALA A 9 13.56 -24.83 22.09
CA ALA A 9 14.03 -24.61 20.72
C ALA A 9 14.32 -23.12 20.40
N ILE A 10 14.25 -22.24 21.40
CA ILE A 10 14.33 -20.77 21.20
C ILE A 10 15.61 -20.34 20.47
N SER A 11 16.75 -20.99 20.77
CA SER A 11 18.02 -20.67 20.11
C SER A 11 18.04 -21.06 18.63
N SER A 12 17.42 -22.19 18.28
CA SER A 12 17.27 -22.61 16.89
C SER A 12 16.34 -21.66 16.13
N TRP A 13 15.19 -21.32 16.74
CA TRP A 13 14.24 -20.38 16.13
C TRP A 13 14.87 -18.99 15.92
N GLY A 14 15.55 -18.46 16.94
CA GLY A 14 16.29 -17.19 16.83
C GLY A 14 17.40 -17.24 15.78
N GLY A 15 18.05 -18.39 15.61
CA GLY A 15 19.04 -18.61 14.55
C GLY A 15 18.45 -18.48 13.14
N PHE A 16 17.31 -19.12 12.88
CA PHE A 16 16.62 -19.03 11.58
C PHE A 16 16.12 -17.61 11.28
N VAL A 17 15.54 -16.94 12.28
CA VAL A 17 15.10 -15.54 12.12
C VAL A 17 16.29 -14.63 11.83
N TYR A 18 17.40 -14.79 12.56
CA TYR A 18 18.60 -14.00 12.34
C TYR A 18 19.18 -14.22 10.94
N GLN A 19 19.26 -15.47 10.46
CA GLN A 19 19.68 -15.81 9.09
C GLN A 19 18.85 -15.09 8.03
N GLY A 20 17.51 -15.12 8.14
CA GLY A 20 16.63 -14.39 7.21
C GLY A 20 16.84 -12.88 7.23
N LYS A 21 17.07 -12.29 8.42
CA LYS A 21 17.37 -10.85 8.55
C LYS A 21 18.71 -10.48 7.91
N ILE A 22 19.76 -11.30 8.07
CA ILE A 22 21.05 -11.06 7.40
C ILE A 22 20.92 -11.15 5.88
N ALA A 23 20.16 -12.14 5.38
CA ALA A 23 19.89 -12.28 3.95
C ALA A 23 19.20 -11.04 3.37
N LEU A 24 18.19 -10.52 4.08
CA LEU A 24 17.51 -9.29 3.70
C LEU A 24 18.44 -8.07 3.72
N PHE A 25 19.21 -7.90 4.80
CA PHE A 25 20.21 -6.83 4.91
C PHE A 25 21.16 -6.81 3.70
N HIS A 26 21.75 -7.97 3.38
CA HIS A 26 22.70 -8.07 2.28
C HIS A 26 22.03 -7.80 0.93
N SER A 27 20.79 -8.26 0.73
CA SER A 27 20.03 -8.02 -0.50
C SER A 27 19.72 -6.53 -0.71
N ILE A 28 19.33 -5.81 0.33
CA ILE A 28 19.11 -4.34 0.25
C ILE A 28 20.42 -3.62 -0.03
N LYS A 29 21.53 -4.05 0.61
CA LYS A 29 22.85 -3.49 0.35
C LYS A 29 23.25 -3.65 -1.12
N LEU A 30 23.01 -4.82 -1.74
CA LEU A 30 23.28 -5.02 -3.16
C LEU A 30 22.43 -4.12 -4.06
N LEU A 31 21.15 -3.92 -3.73
CA LEU A 31 20.28 -2.99 -4.45
C LEU A 31 20.72 -1.53 -4.28
N LEU A 32 21.27 -1.16 -3.13
CA LEU A 32 21.83 0.16 -2.87
C LEU A 32 23.14 0.37 -3.65
N ASP A 33 24.03 -0.63 -3.64
CA ASP A 33 25.35 -0.54 -4.28
C ASP A 33 25.27 -0.67 -5.80
N GLU A 34 24.20 -1.30 -6.33
CA GLU A 34 23.95 -1.62 -7.75
C GLU A 34 25.12 -2.38 -8.42
N SER A 35 26.05 -2.87 -7.60
CA SER A 35 27.27 -3.51 -8.03
C SER A 35 27.83 -4.42 -6.94
N PHE A 36 28.57 -5.44 -7.37
CA PHE A 36 29.25 -6.39 -6.50
C PHE A 36 30.61 -6.72 -7.10
N GLU A 37 31.68 -6.55 -6.31
CA GLU A 37 33.08 -6.76 -6.77
C GLU A 37 33.41 -6.00 -8.07
N GLY A 38 32.94 -4.75 -8.18
CA GLY A 38 33.17 -3.88 -9.33
C GLY A 38 32.37 -4.23 -10.60
N LYS A 39 31.44 -5.17 -10.51
CA LYS A 39 30.51 -5.52 -11.59
C LYS A 39 29.11 -5.04 -11.26
N GLU A 40 28.42 -4.48 -12.24
CA GLU A 40 27.02 -4.08 -12.09
C GLU A 40 26.13 -5.30 -11.81
N VAL A 41 25.25 -5.20 -10.81
CA VAL A 41 24.28 -6.23 -10.45
C VAL A 41 22.92 -5.57 -10.33
N LYS A 42 22.15 -5.56 -11.43
CA LYS A 42 20.78 -5.02 -11.44
C LYS A 42 19.74 -6.03 -10.96
N LYS A 43 19.99 -7.30 -11.24
CA LYS A 43 19.08 -8.40 -10.95
C LYS A 43 19.82 -9.55 -10.33
N PHE A 44 19.23 -10.11 -9.29
CA PHE A 44 19.72 -11.29 -8.62
C PHE A 44 18.57 -12.09 -8.01
N ALA A 45 18.85 -13.34 -7.71
CA ALA A 45 17.94 -14.23 -6.98
C ALA A 45 18.54 -14.53 -5.61
N LEU A 46 17.78 -14.28 -4.54
CA LEU A 46 18.12 -14.66 -3.19
C LEU A 46 17.62 -16.10 -2.94
N GLN A 47 18.55 -17.01 -2.64
CA GLN A 47 18.23 -18.37 -2.23
C GLN A 47 18.40 -18.52 -0.71
N LEU A 48 17.41 -19.15 -0.05
CA LEU A 48 17.41 -19.38 1.39
C LEU A 48 17.63 -20.86 1.71
N ASP A 49 18.49 -21.15 2.70
CA ASP A 49 18.67 -22.47 3.33
C ASP A 49 18.95 -23.63 2.35
N SER A 50 19.86 -23.41 1.40
CA SER A 50 20.23 -24.39 0.37
C SER A 50 21.75 -24.41 0.10
N THR A 51 22.26 -23.60 -0.84
CA THR A 51 23.69 -23.64 -1.23
C THR A 51 24.62 -23.34 -0.05
N ASP A 52 24.21 -22.43 0.82
CA ASP A 52 24.62 -22.32 2.22
C ASP A 52 23.38 -21.87 3.03
N ASP A 53 23.56 -21.25 4.19
CA ASP A 53 22.44 -20.64 4.94
C ASP A 53 21.67 -19.60 4.07
N PHE A 54 22.36 -18.83 3.23
CA PHE A 54 21.75 -18.18 2.06
C PHE A 54 22.79 -17.93 0.95
N ALA A 55 22.32 -17.64 -0.26
CA ALA A 55 23.19 -17.32 -1.39
C ALA A 55 22.54 -16.30 -2.33
N ILE A 56 23.36 -15.51 -3.01
CA ILE A 56 22.95 -14.59 -4.06
C ILE A 56 23.36 -15.17 -5.40
N TYR A 57 22.39 -15.32 -6.29
CA TYR A 57 22.56 -15.83 -7.63
C TYR A 57 22.39 -14.72 -8.66
N SER A 58 23.25 -14.70 -9.68
CA SER A 58 23.09 -13.85 -10.86
C SER A 58 23.40 -14.71 -12.09
N ASP A 59 22.50 -14.70 -13.07
CA ASP A 59 22.56 -15.53 -14.28
C ASP A 59 22.81 -17.03 -14.00
N GLY A 60 22.16 -17.56 -12.94
CA GLY A 60 22.28 -18.96 -12.52
C GLY A 60 23.61 -19.31 -11.83
N ILE A 61 24.47 -18.34 -11.56
CA ILE A 61 25.75 -18.52 -10.85
C ILE A 61 25.65 -17.88 -9.48
N ALA A 62 26.08 -18.59 -8.43
CA ALA A 62 26.18 -18.01 -7.10
C ALA A 62 27.33 -16.99 -7.07
N ILE A 63 27.01 -15.70 -6.99
CA ILE A 63 28.02 -14.63 -6.90
C ILE A 63 28.54 -14.48 -5.46
N SER A 64 27.71 -14.82 -4.47
CA SER A 64 28.11 -14.93 -3.07
C SER A 64 27.32 -16.03 -2.34
N VAL A 65 28.00 -16.71 -1.42
CA VAL A 65 27.40 -17.70 -0.51
C VAL A 65 27.71 -17.31 0.93
N HIS A 66 26.75 -17.52 1.81
CA HIS A 66 26.77 -16.91 3.14
C HIS A 66 26.42 -17.92 4.22
N GLN A 67 27.35 -18.14 5.16
CA GLN A 67 27.16 -18.94 6.36
C GLN A 67 26.87 -18.01 7.54
N VAL A 68 25.75 -18.21 8.24
CA VAL A 68 25.28 -17.36 9.33
C VAL A 68 25.24 -18.14 10.65
N LYS A 69 25.79 -17.55 11.72
CA LYS A 69 25.83 -18.19 13.05
C LYS A 69 25.46 -17.23 14.16
N ALA A 70 24.29 -17.45 14.76
CA ALA A 70 23.80 -16.77 15.96
C ALA A 70 24.17 -17.55 17.24
N LYS A 71 25.46 -17.76 17.47
CA LYS A 71 25.97 -18.51 18.64
C LYS A 71 26.51 -17.54 19.70
N ALA A 72 26.29 -17.83 20.97
CA ALA A 72 26.79 -17.04 22.11
C ALA A 72 28.27 -17.27 22.47
N SER A 73 29.03 -18.00 21.64
CA SER A 73 30.42 -18.34 21.95
C SER A 73 31.38 -17.25 21.49
N PRO A 74 32.31 -16.78 22.34
CA PRO A 74 33.30 -15.76 21.98
C PRO A 74 34.56 -16.33 21.34
N TYR A 75 34.62 -17.64 21.06
CA TYR A 75 35.83 -18.32 20.58
C TYR A 75 35.67 -18.79 19.13
N ARG A 76 36.62 -18.45 18.25
CA ARG A 76 36.67 -18.89 16.85
C ARG A 76 36.61 -20.40 16.70
N SER A 77 37.23 -21.15 17.60
CA SER A 77 37.22 -22.62 17.63
C SER A 77 35.79 -23.20 17.67
N ALA A 78 34.83 -22.48 18.23
CA ALA A 78 33.43 -22.88 18.28
C ALA A 78 32.74 -22.88 16.91
N PHE A 79 33.40 -22.31 15.88
CA PHE A 79 32.90 -22.11 14.51
C PHE A 79 33.71 -22.86 13.44
N GLU A 80 34.80 -23.54 13.82
CA GLU A 80 35.72 -24.20 12.88
C GLU A 80 35.02 -25.16 11.90
N LYS A 81 34.05 -25.93 12.39
CA LYS A 81 33.24 -26.83 11.55
C LYS A 81 32.46 -26.07 10.48
N ALA A 82 31.87 -24.93 10.83
CA ALA A 82 31.07 -24.12 9.92
C ALA A 82 31.96 -23.39 8.89
N LEU A 83 33.11 -22.84 9.33
CA LEU A 83 34.11 -22.24 8.44
C LEU A 83 34.63 -23.26 7.41
N ASN A 84 35.02 -24.45 7.87
CA ASN A 84 35.47 -25.53 6.99
C ASN A 84 34.37 -25.98 6.01
N LYS A 85 33.11 -26.09 6.46
CA LYS A 85 31.96 -26.40 5.60
C LYS A 85 31.80 -25.35 4.50
N SER A 86 31.73 -24.07 4.87
CA SER A 86 31.53 -22.97 3.90
C SER A 86 32.67 -22.87 2.88
N SER A 87 33.92 -23.12 3.31
CA SER A 87 35.09 -23.14 2.42
C SER A 87 35.05 -24.22 1.32
N LYS A 88 34.21 -25.25 1.49
CA LYS A 88 34.09 -26.40 0.58
C LYS A 88 32.92 -26.30 -0.39
N ILE A 89 32.09 -25.27 -0.26
CA ILE A 89 30.94 -25.05 -1.15
C ILE A 89 31.45 -24.73 -2.56
N CYS A 90 30.98 -25.51 -3.53
CA CYS A 90 31.35 -25.38 -4.93
C CYS A 90 30.16 -25.49 -5.91
N ILE A 91 28.95 -25.80 -5.42
CA ILE A 91 27.75 -25.90 -6.24
C ILE A 91 27.44 -24.51 -6.81
N ASP A 92 27.29 -24.43 -8.14
CA ASP A 92 27.03 -23.20 -8.91
C ASP A 92 28.00 -22.04 -8.64
N CYS A 93 29.18 -22.34 -8.07
CA CYS A 93 30.20 -21.34 -7.77
C CYS A 93 31.16 -21.19 -8.94
N CYS A 94 31.66 -19.97 -9.14
CA CYS A 94 32.78 -19.66 -10.02
C CYS A 94 34.01 -19.20 -9.21
N PRO A 95 35.19 -19.02 -9.83
CA PRO A 95 36.38 -18.52 -9.13
C PRO A 95 36.21 -17.17 -8.44
N ASN A 96 35.23 -16.35 -8.89
CA ASN A 96 34.93 -15.05 -8.30
C ASN A 96 33.83 -15.09 -7.23
N THR A 97 33.26 -16.27 -6.95
CA THR A 97 32.21 -16.39 -5.93
C THR A 97 32.79 -16.09 -4.56
N LYS A 98 32.20 -15.11 -3.87
CA LYS A 98 32.58 -14.75 -2.50
C LYS A 98 31.94 -15.69 -1.49
N ARG A 99 32.66 -15.98 -0.41
CA ARG A 99 32.18 -16.78 0.72
C ARG A 99 32.23 -15.91 1.95
N TYR A 100 31.09 -15.68 2.56
CA TYR A 100 30.99 -14.84 3.74
C TYR A 100 30.57 -15.63 4.97
N PHE A 101 31.18 -15.29 6.10
CA PHE A 101 30.83 -15.81 7.40
C PHE A 101 30.27 -14.68 8.28
N HIS A 102 29.02 -14.83 8.69
CA HIS A 102 28.30 -13.87 9.52
C HIS A 102 28.16 -14.40 10.94
N ILE A 103 28.58 -13.62 11.92
CA ILE A 103 28.46 -13.94 13.34
C ILE A 103 27.63 -12.89 14.07
N ALA A 104 26.90 -13.31 15.09
CA ALA A 104 26.06 -12.41 15.88
C ALA A 104 26.80 -11.73 17.03
N ASN A 105 27.92 -12.29 17.48
CA ASN A 105 28.70 -11.76 18.60
C ASN A 105 30.15 -11.61 18.18
N GLU A 106 30.86 -10.70 18.83
CA GLU A 106 32.31 -10.58 18.73
C GLU A 106 33.01 -11.88 19.19
N ILE A 107 34.13 -12.20 18.55
CA ILE A 107 34.96 -13.36 18.87
C ILE A 107 36.43 -12.95 18.99
N ASP A 108 37.22 -13.81 19.62
CA ASP A 108 38.66 -13.65 19.83
C ASP A 108 39.49 -13.47 18.55
N ASP A 109 39.07 -14.08 17.43
CA ASP A 109 39.73 -13.96 16.13
C ASP A 109 38.73 -13.97 14.97
N SER A 110 38.54 -12.80 14.36
CA SER A 110 37.70 -12.60 13.16
C SER A 110 38.49 -12.42 11.87
N SER A 111 39.73 -12.93 11.81
CA SER A 111 40.50 -13.03 10.56
C SER A 111 39.85 -14.01 9.58
N ASP A 112 40.06 -13.80 8.29
CA ASP A 112 39.52 -14.66 7.25
C ASP A 112 40.03 -16.10 7.39
N TYR A 113 39.20 -17.07 7.01
CA TYR A 113 39.57 -18.47 7.05
C TYR A 113 40.03 -18.94 5.68
N GLU A 114 41.24 -19.50 5.60
CA GLU A 114 41.77 -20.14 4.39
C GLU A 114 41.87 -21.65 4.62
N ASN A 115 41.30 -22.44 3.72
CA ASN A 115 41.45 -23.89 3.76
C ASN A 115 42.70 -24.38 3.01
N GLU A 116 42.98 -25.69 3.08
CA GLU A 116 44.13 -26.32 2.39
C GLU A 116 44.17 -26.10 0.87
N LYS A 117 43.02 -25.78 0.25
CA LYS A 117 42.87 -25.50 -1.18
C LYS A 117 42.90 -24.01 -1.51
N LYS A 118 43.29 -23.15 -0.55
CA LYS A 118 43.30 -21.68 -0.67
C LYS A 118 41.92 -21.06 -0.94
N ALA A 119 40.84 -21.76 -0.61
CA ALA A 119 39.51 -21.14 -0.62
C ALA A 119 39.37 -20.29 0.64
N ILE A 120 39.05 -19.02 0.44
CA ILE A 120 38.92 -18.02 1.50
C ILE A 120 37.44 -17.89 1.88
N VAL A 121 37.16 -17.87 3.17
CA VAL A 121 35.88 -17.48 3.75
C VAL A 121 36.12 -16.20 4.54
N GLU A 122 35.51 -15.11 4.07
CA GLU A 122 35.70 -13.76 4.60
C GLU A 122 34.74 -13.51 5.76
N PHE A 123 35.22 -12.93 6.86
CA PHE A 123 34.31 -12.48 7.93
C PHE A 123 33.60 -11.23 7.47
N TYR A 124 32.26 -11.30 7.43
CA TYR A 124 31.46 -10.22 6.86
C TYR A 124 31.53 -8.95 7.70
N LYS A 125 31.71 -7.80 7.03
CA LYS A 125 31.81 -6.48 7.68
C LYS A 125 30.49 -5.72 7.65
N TYR A 126 30.04 -5.31 8.83
CA TYR A 126 28.92 -4.38 9.06
C TYR A 126 29.53 -3.04 9.47
N ASP A 127 29.97 -2.29 8.46
CA ASP A 127 30.81 -1.11 8.61
C ASP A 127 32.16 -1.48 9.25
N GLU A 128 32.43 -1.04 10.47
CA GLU A 128 33.68 -1.32 11.18
C GLU A 128 33.70 -2.71 11.85
N ASP A 129 32.54 -3.27 12.17
CA ASP A 129 32.41 -4.50 12.94
C ASP A 129 32.38 -5.76 12.04
N SER A 130 33.02 -6.85 12.47
CA SER A 130 32.90 -8.18 11.83
C SER A 130 31.73 -9.02 12.35
N TYR A 131 30.79 -8.40 13.06
CA TYR A 131 29.65 -9.07 13.68
C TYR A 131 28.42 -8.13 13.69
N CYS A 132 27.23 -8.71 13.82
CA CYS A 132 26.00 -7.93 14.02
C CYS A 132 25.12 -8.55 15.09
N LYS A 133 24.90 -7.87 16.21
CA LYS A 133 24.09 -8.44 17.30
C LYS A 133 22.63 -8.65 16.90
N LEU A 134 21.98 -9.65 17.50
CA LEU A 134 20.57 -9.96 17.24
C LEU A 134 19.63 -8.79 17.56
N ASP A 135 19.98 -7.95 18.54
CA ASP A 135 19.25 -6.73 18.91
C ASP A 135 19.58 -5.52 18.01
N ARG A 136 20.67 -5.60 17.22
CA ARG A 136 21.11 -4.54 16.29
C ARG A 136 20.62 -4.76 14.86
N ILE A 137 20.49 -6.00 14.40
CA ILE A 137 20.28 -6.30 12.97
C ILE A 137 19.04 -5.60 12.37
N GLU A 138 17.96 -5.49 13.13
CA GLU A 138 16.75 -4.81 12.68
C GLU A 138 16.99 -3.32 12.40
N ARG A 139 17.69 -2.65 13.31
CA ARG A 139 18.06 -1.24 13.14
C ARG A 139 18.92 -1.05 11.89
N VAL A 140 19.90 -1.93 11.68
CA VAL A 140 20.81 -1.85 10.54
C VAL A 140 20.08 -2.08 9.21
N ILE A 141 19.07 -2.95 9.16
CA ILE A 141 18.22 -3.12 7.98
C ILE A 141 17.44 -1.83 7.70
N LYS A 142 16.82 -1.24 8.73
CA LYS A 142 16.06 0.00 8.61
C LYS A 142 16.94 1.17 8.13
N GLU A 143 18.15 1.29 8.66
CA GLU A 143 19.16 2.25 8.20
C GLU A 143 19.47 2.06 6.70
N LYS A 144 19.58 0.81 6.20
CA LYS A 144 19.76 0.55 4.75
C LYS A 144 18.54 0.85 3.89
N ILE A 145 17.33 0.67 4.42
CA ILE A 145 16.10 1.10 3.74
C ILE A 145 16.10 2.63 3.61
N GLU A 146 16.41 3.36 4.69
CA GLU A 146 16.52 4.83 4.67
C GLU A 146 17.56 5.32 3.66
N GLU A 147 18.76 4.71 3.67
CA GLU A 147 19.81 5.01 2.68
C GLU A 147 19.31 4.81 1.25
N TYR A 148 18.60 3.72 0.98
CA TYR A 148 18.03 3.42 -0.34
C TYR A 148 17.00 4.47 -0.76
N LEU A 149 16.05 4.82 0.12
CA LEU A 149 15.03 5.83 -0.17
C LEU A 149 15.66 7.19 -0.46
N ASN A 150 16.62 7.60 0.36
CA ASN A 150 17.33 8.87 0.20
C ASN A 150 18.15 8.92 -1.10
N LYS A 151 18.91 7.85 -1.42
CA LYS A 151 19.70 7.76 -2.66
C LYS A 151 18.82 7.91 -3.90
N ASN A 152 17.60 7.37 -3.86
CA ASN A 152 16.68 7.35 -4.99
C ASN A 152 15.64 8.48 -4.98
N SER A 153 15.78 9.49 -4.10
CA SER A 153 14.83 10.61 -3.97
C SER A 153 13.37 10.18 -3.75
N LEU A 154 13.18 9.11 -2.98
CA LEU A 154 11.86 8.61 -2.57
C LEU A 154 11.44 9.24 -1.24
N GLU A 155 10.13 9.26 -0.98
CA GLU A 155 9.60 9.70 0.32
C GLU A 155 10.21 8.87 1.45
N ASN A 156 10.63 9.55 2.51
CA ASN A 156 11.29 8.92 3.66
C ASN A 156 10.70 9.46 4.97
N SER A 157 10.07 8.56 5.73
CA SER A 157 9.60 8.83 7.08
C SER A 157 9.73 7.57 7.93
N LEU A 158 9.84 7.75 9.26
CA LEU A 158 9.96 6.63 10.19
C LEU A 158 8.86 5.57 9.99
N LEU A 159 7.60 5.99 9.85
CA LEU A 159 6.48 5.06 9.66
C LEU A 159 6.61 4.27 8.35
N LEU A 160 7.02 4.92 7.27
CA LEU A 160 7.19 4.28 5.97
C LEU A 160 8.34 3.26 5.97
N VAL A 161 9.45 3.59 6.66
CA VAL A 161 10.59 2.69 6.85
C VAL A 161 10.18 1.46 7.66
N GLU A 162 9.44 1.64 8.75
CA GLU A 162 8.89 0.55 9.56
C GLU A 162 7.98 -0.37 8.72
N GLN A 163 7.05 0.20 7.96
CA GLN A 163 6.18 -0.56 7.07
C GLN A 163 6.98 -1.36 6.04
N LYS A 164 7.91 -0.72 5.33
CA LYS A 164 8.78 -1.39 4.35
C LYS A 164 9.57 -2.53 4.98
N TYR A 165 10.16 -2.32 6.15
CA TYR A 165 10.86 -3.35 6.89
C TYR A 165 9.96 -4.55 7.23
N HIS A 166 8.72 -4.30 7.69
CA HIS A 166 7.78 -5.36 8.02
C HIS A 166 7.36 -6.17 6.79
N TYR A 167 7.03 -5.52 5.67
CA TYR A 167 6.70 -6.21 4.42
C TYR A 167 7.87 -7.05 3.90
N LEU A 168 9.08 -6.50 3.91
CA LEU A 168 10.29 -7.22 3.50
C LEU A 168 10.59 -8.42 4.42
N SER A 169 10.43 -8.26 5.73
CA SER A 169 10.63 -9.34 6.70
C SER A 169 9.59 -10.45 6.56
N GLU A 170 8.33 -10.07 6.30
CA GLU A 170 7.26 -11.02 6.05
C GLU A 170 7.48 -11.77 4.74
N MET A 171 7.95 -11.11 3.68
CA MET A 171 8.30 -11.77 2.42
C MET A 171 9.34 -12.88 2.61
N ILE A 172 10.38 -12.66 3.42
CA ILE A 172 11.36 -13.71 3.77
C ILE A 172 10.67 -14.87 4.50
N THR A 173 9.86 -14.56 5.50
CA THR A 173 9.17 -15.57 6.33
C THR A 173 8.17 -16.39 5.50
N SER A 174 7.36 -15.71 4.69
CA SER A 174 6.41 -16.30 3.75
C SER A 174 7.09 -17.23 2.74
N LYS A 175 8.28 -16.86 2.21
CA LYS A 175 9.03 -17.74 1.32
C LYS A 175 9.49 -19.03 2.01
N VAL A 176 9.96 -18.95 3.25
CA VAL A 176 10.34 -20.15 4.03
C VAL A 176 9.12 -21.05 4.27
N ILE A 177 7.96 -20.48 4.58
CA ILE A 177 6.71 -21.22 4.75
C ILE A 177 6.28 -21.90 3.44
N GLU A 178 6.40 -21.20 2.31
CA GLU A 178 6.12 -21.74 0.98
C GLU A 178 6.99 -22.96 0.67
N ILE A 179 8.32 -22.83 0.85
CA ILE A 179 9.28 -23.92 0.69
C ILE A 179 8.90 -25.11 1.57
N HIS A 180 8.60 -24.86 2.84
CA HIS A 180 8.20 -25.91 3.77
C HIS A 180 6.87 -26.57 3.36
N SER A 181 5.91 -25.81 2.83
CA SER A 181 4.65 -26.34 2.30
C SER A 181 4.88 -27.33 1.13
N LEU A 182 5.84 -27.03 0.24
CA LEU A 182 6.22 -27.95 -0.84
C LEU A 182 6.79 -29.28 -0.30
N ILE A 183 7.54 -29.23 0.80
CA ILE A 183 8.07 -30.43 1.46
C ILE A 183 6.93 -31.32 1.98
N HIS A 184 5.92 -30.72 2.64
CA HIS A 184 4.73 -31.45 3.10
C HIS A 184 3.88 -32.03 1.96
N ARG A 185 4.03 -31.50 0.74
CA ARG A 185 3.39 -32.02 -0.48
C ARG A 185 4.23 -33.08 -1.21
N GLY A 186 5.40 -33.44 -0.69
CA GLY A 186 6.22 -34.55 -1.18
C GLY A 186 7.49 -34.15 -1.95
N THR A 187 7.79 -32.85 -2.10
CA THR A 187 9.08 -32.41 -2.66
C THR A 187 10.20 -32.65 -1.64
N SER A 188 11.39 -33.07 -2.07
CA SER A 188 12.51 -33.22 -1.14
C SER A 188 12.98 -31.85 -0.62
N GLN A 189 13.46 -31.80 0.64
CA GLN A 189 13.92 -30.55 1.26
C GLN A 189 14.97 -29.82 0.40
N ASN A 190 16.00 -30.54 -0.07
CA ASN A 190 17.06 -29.96 -0.89
C ASN A 190 16.52 -29.35 -2.18
N ARG A 191 15.58 -30.04 -2.85
CA ARG A 191 15.00 -29.55 -4.10
C ARG A 191 14.10 -28.33 -3.85
N ALA A 192 13.26 -28.39 -2.82
CA ALA A 192 12.36 -27.30 -2.46
C ALA A 192 13.14 -26.02 -2.13
N ALA A 193 14.20 -26.10 -1.33
CA ALA A 193 15.02 -24.93 -0.99
C ALA A 193 15.86 -24.43 -2.17
N TYR A 194 16.37 -25.34 -3.01
CA TYR A 194 17.21 -24.96 -4.15
C TYR A 194 16.43 -24.26 -5.27
N GLU A 195 15.26 -24.78 -5.65
CA GLU A 195 14.47 -24.28 -6.78
C GLU A 195 13.62 -23.03 -6.45
N ASN A 196 13.47 -22.66 -5.18
CA ASN A 196 12.60 -21.55 -4.77
C ASN A 196 13.41 -20.37 -4.23
N THR A 197 13.59 -19.36 -5.07
CA THR A 197 14.30 -18.12 -4.77
C THR A 197 13.34 -16.94 -4.58
N ILE A 198 13.87 -15.82 -4.11
CA ILE A 198 13.24 -14.51 -4.11
C ILE A 198 13.98 -13.65 -5.13
N GLU A 199 13.30 -13.25 -6.19
CA GLU A 199 13.87 -12.34 -7.18
C GLU A 199 14.02 -10.92 -6.61
N SER A 200 15.13 -10.26 -6.92
CA SER A 200 15.43 -8.90 -6.45
C SER A 200 14.36 -7.88 -6.84
N ASP A 201 13.65 -8.12 -7.94
CA ASP A 201 12.54 -7.28 -8.40
C ASP A 201 11.41 -7.20 -7.36
N LEU A 202 11.14 -8.28 -6.60
CA LEU A 202 10.13 -8.28 -5.53
C LEU A 202 10.57 -7.44 -4.32
N ILE A 203 11.86 -7.52 -3.98
CA ILE A 203 12.46 -6.70 -2.92
C ILE A 203 12.39 -5.22 -3.33
N LEU A 204 12.75 -4.93 -4.57
CA LEU A 204 12.73 -3.60 -5.15
C LEU A 204 11.31 -3.01 -5.18
N GLU A 205 10.31 -3.80 -5.59
CA GLU A 205 8.90 -3.40 -5.61
C GLU A 205 8.45 -2.87 -4.24
N ILE A 206 8.77 -3.58 -3.15
CA ILE A 206 8.43 -3.14 -1.79
C ILE A 206 9.18 -1.85 -1.42
N LEU A 207 10.47 -1.74 -1.79
CA LEU A 207 11.27 -0.55 -1.53
C LEU A 207 10.74 0.70 -2.24
N ILE A 208 10.19 0.57 -3.45
CA ILE A 208 9.66 1.70 -4.22
C ILE A 208 8.16 1.96 -4.02
N THR A 209 7.42 1.00 -3.45
CA THR A 209 5.96 1.15 -3.21
C THR A 209 5.66 2.32 -2.28
N ASP A 210 4.77 3.22 -2.71
CA ASP A 210 4.19 4.24 -1.83
C ASP A 210 2.99 3.64 -1.08
N PHE A 211 3.24 3.19 0.16
CA PHE A 211 2.20 2.61 1.01
C PHE A 211 1.09 3.61 1.40
N ASN A 212 1.29 4.92 1.24
CA ASN A 212 0.22 5.89 1.46
C ASN A 212 -0.83 5.88 0.33
N LEU A 213 -0.46 5.36 -0.85
CA LEU A 213 -1.38 5.20 -1.98
C LEU A 213 -2.10 3.84 -1.98
N VAL A 214 -1.66 2.92 -1.12
CA VAL A 214 -2.33 1.62 -0.96
C VAL A 214 -3.61 1.83 -0.14
N GLN A 215 -4.75 1.78 -0.82
CA GLN A 215 -6.06 1.93 -0.17
C GLN A 215 -6.62 0.58 0.26
N ASP A 216 -7.01 0.48 1.52
CA ASP A 216 -7.88 -0.60 2.01
C ASP A 216 -9.34 -0.19 1.74
N LEU A 217 -9.78 -0.39 0.50
CA LEU A 217 -11.12 -0.01 0.06
C LEU A 217 -12.23 -0.61 0.95
N PRO A 218 -12.22 -1.91 1.31
CA PRO A 218 -13.20 -2.47 2.24
C PRO A 218 -13.24 -1.75 3.60
N TYR A 219 -12.07 -1.45 4.18
CA TYR A 219 -12.00 -0.69 5.43
C TYR A 219 -12.55 0.73 5.28
N GLU A 220 -12.19 1.44 4.21
CA GLU A 220 -12.70 2.78 3.94
C GLU A 220 -14.22 2.79 3.77
N MET A 221 -14.78 1.84 3.02
CA MET A 221 -16.22 1.74 2.79
C MET A 221 -16.97 1.40 4.08
N ARG A 222 -16.39 0.55 4.95
CA ARG A 222 -16.94 0.29 6.28
C ARG A 222 -16.90 1.53 7.16
N ARG A 223 -15.82 2.30 7.13
CA ARG A 223 -15.72 3.56 7.86
C ARG A 223 -16.73 4.59 7.36
N LEU A 224 -16.98 4.65 6.05
CA LEU A 224 -18.01 5.51 5.47
C LEU A 224 -19.41 5.14 5.95
N ARG A 225 -19.76 3.84 5.97
CA ARG A 225 -21.04 3.36 6.51
C ARG A 225 -21.25 3.78 7.96
N ASN A 226 -20.22 3.59 8.80
CA ASN A 226 -20.27 4.00 10.21
C ASN A 226 -20.40 5.51 10.35
N LEU A 227 -19.64 6.29 9.56
CA LEU A 227 -19.73 7.75 9.56
C LEU A 227 -21.16 8.24 9.28
N PHE A 228 -21.82 7.63 8.29
CA PHE A 228 -23.21 7.92 7.97
C PHE A 228 -24.17 7.56 9.10
N ALA A 229 -23.98 6.39 9.72
CA ALA A 229 -24.81 5.92 10.82
C ALA A 229 -24.65 6.82 12.06
N ASP A 230 -23.41 7.06 12.48
CA ASP A 230 -23.07 7.86 13.66
C ASP A 230 -23.50 9.31 13.48
N THR A 231 -23.25 9.90 12.30
CA THR A 231 -23.66 11.28 12.04
C THR A 231 -25.16 11.40 12.07
N LEU A 232 -25.90 10.46 11.46
CA LEU A 232 -27.36 10.49 11.50
C LEU A 232 -27.89 10.40 12.92
N GLU A 233 -27.46 9.38 13.66
CA GLU A 233 -27.97 9.11 15.00
C GLU A 233 -27.74 10.32 15.90
N ASN A 234 -26.52 10.86 15.88
CA ASN A 234 -26.19 12.06 16.65
C ASN A 234 -26.96 13.28 16.16
N TYR A 235 -27.01 13.53 14.85
CA TYR A 235 -27.65 14.73 14.29
C TYR A 235 -29.16 14.78 14.57
N VAL A 236 -29.86 13.64 14.42
CA VAL A 236 -31.29 13.55 14.76
C VAL A 236 -31.50 13.61 16.27
N CYS A 237 -30.66 12.96 17.08
CA CYS A 237 -30.81 13.02 18.55
C CYS A 237 -30.57 14.43 19.09
N GLU A 238 -29.55 15.13 18.60
CA GLU A 238 -29.17 16.47 19.05
C GLU A 238 -30.10 17.56 18.52
N SER A 239 -30.66 17.38 17.31
CA SER A 239 -31.47 18.39 16.62
C SER A 239 -32.92 17.96 16.40
N ASN A 240 -33.45 17.04 17.21
CA ASN A 240 -34.78 16.45 17.03
C ASN A 240 -35.91 17.49 16.93
N GLU A 241 -35.78 18.63 17.61
CA GLU A 241 -36.76 19.72 17.57
C GLU A 241 -36.86 20.42 16.21
N TYR A 242 -35.83 20.29 15.36
CA TYR A 242 -35.77 20.92 14.04
C TYR A 242 -36.25 20.01 12.90
N PHE A 243 -36.50 18.73 13.18
CA PHE A 243 -36.93 17.77 12.17
C PHE A 243 -38.36 17.30 12.38
N THR A 244 -39.13 17.29 11.30
CA THR A 244 -40.42 16.61 11.28
C THR A 244 -40.22 15.09 11.20
N ILE A 245 -41.21 14.32 11.70
CA ILE A 245 -41.21 12.85 11.59
C ILE A 245 -41.04 12.40 10.12
N GLN A 246 -41.59 13.15 9.17
CA GLN A 246 -41.45 12.87 7.74
C GLN A 246 -40.01 13.06 7.25
N GLN A 247 -39.33 14.13 7.67
CA GLN A 247 -37.92 14.35 7.32
C GLN A 247 -37.00 13.29 7.93
N ILE A 248 -37.25 12.88 9.18
CA ILE A 248 -36.52 11.77 9.82
C ILE A 248 -36.74 10.47 9.05
N GLY A 249 -37.97 10.19 8.64
CA GLY A 249 -38.32 9.03 7.82
C GLY A 249 -37.60 9.03 6.46
N LEU A 250 -37.62 10.17 5.76
CA LEU A 250 -36.92 10.34 4.47
C LEU A 250 -35.43 10.07 4.60
N PHE A 251 -34.78 10.68 5.59
CA PHE A 251 -33.36 10.47 5.81
C PHE A 251 -33.07 9.00 6.12
N ASN A 252 -33.88 8.36 6.96
CA ASN A 252 -33.70 6.94 7.29
C ASN A 252 -33.78 6.04 6.04
N GLU A 253 -34.67 6.33 5.09
CA GLU A 253 -34.74 5.58 3.84
C GLU A 253 -33.50 5.80 2.96
N VAL A 254 -33.00 7.04 2.86
CA VAL A 254 -31.74 7.34 2.17
C VAL A 254 -30.56 6.61 2.83
N PHE A 255 -30.50 6.65 4.16
CA PHE A 255 -29.46 5.97 4.92
C PHE A 255 -29.51 4.46 4.70
N LYS A 256 -30.68 3.82 4.82
CA LYS A 256 -30.83 2.38 4.56
C LYS A 256 -30.44 2.01 3.14
N HIS A 257 -30.72 2.88 2.16
CA HIS A 257 -30.30 2.68 0.78
C HIS A 257 -28.78 2.67 0.67
N ILE A 258 -28.10 3.72 1.15
CA ILE A 258 -26.63 3.82 1.14
C ILE A 258 -25.99 2.67 1.93
N TYR A 259 -26.54 2.32 3.10
CA TYR A 259 -25.98 1.28 3.95
C TYR A 259 -26.01 -0.12 3.29
N LYS A 260 -27.00 -0.37 2.43
CA LYS A 260 -27.17 -1.64 1.69
C LYS A 260 -26.34 -1.71 0.40
N MET A 261 -25.77 -0.60 -0.05
CA MET A 261 -24.91 -0.57 -1.23
C MET A 261 -23.65 -1.41 -1.01
N ASP A 262 -23.13 -1.99 -2.09
CA ASP A 262 -21.85 -2.67 -2.07
C ASP A 262 -20.68 -1.67 -2.03
N ASP A 263 -19.46 -2.18 -1.91
CA ASP A 263 -18.28 -1.33 -1.75
C ASP A 263 -17.95 -0.53 -3.03
N ALA A 264 -18.34 -1.01 -4.21
CA ALA A 264 -18.13 -0.28 -5.47
C ALA A 264 -19.12 0.89 -5.58
N ASP A 265 -20.40 0.66 -5.27
CA ASP A 265 -21.43 1.70 -5.25
C ASP A 265 -21.14 2.78 -4.18
N LEU A 266 -20.59 2.39 -3.04
CA LEU A 266 -20.19 3.34 -2.00
C LEU A 266 -19.03 4.24 -2.42
N GLU A 267 -18.18 3.80 -3.34
CA GLU A 267 -17.14 4.66 -3.93
C GLU A 267 -17.79 5.80 -4.73
N TYR A 268 -18.86 5.51 -5.48
CA TYR A 268 -19.66 6.53 -6.15
C TYR A 268 -20.32 7.48 -5.15
N ILE A 269 -20.85 6.97 -4.04
CA ILE A 269 -21.41 7.81 -2.96
C ILE A 269 -20.33 8.73 -2.40
N LYS A 270 -19.16 8.19 -2.05
CA LYS A 270 -18.02 8.96 -1.54
C LYS A 270 -17.69 10.13 -2.47
N GLN A 271 -17.57 9.83 -3.76
CA GLN A 271 -17.20 10.78 -4.80
C GLN A 271 -18.31 11.79 -5.14
N SER A 272 -19.59 11.43 -4.93
CA SER A 272 -20.74 12.32 -5.15
C SER A 272 -20.90 13.38 -4.05
N ILE A 273 -20.65 13.00 -2.79
CA ILE A 273 -20.72 13.89 -1.63
C ILE A 273 -19.54 14.85 -1.65
N ARG A 274 -18.34 14.32 -1.87
CA ARG A 274 -17.08 15.06 -2.00
C ARG A 274 -16.52 14.86 -3.40
N LEU A 275 -16.54 15.91 -4.21
CA LEU A 275 -16.08 15.86 -5.61
C LEU A 275 -14.56 15.72 -5.77
N SER A 276 -13.79 15.57 -4.69
CA SER A 276 -12.34 15.31 -4.71
C SER A 276 -12.07 13.83 -4.38
N SER A 277 -11.14 13.19 -5.09
CA SER A 277 -10.78 11.79 -4.83
C SER A 277 -9.93 11.60 -3.57
N SER A 278 -9.22 12.64 -3.13
CA SER A 278 -8.24 12.57 -2.04
C SER A 278 -8.81 12.87 -0.65
N ASP A 279 -10.01 13.42 -0.56
CA ASP A 279 -10.55 13.90 0.72
C ASP A 279 -11.36 12.81 1.43
N GLN A 280 -11.06 12.60 2.71
CA GLN A 280 -11.95 11.83 3.57
C GLN A 280 -13.24 12.62 3.85
N ILE A 281 -14.38 11.95 3.78
CA ILE A 281 -15.67 12.49 4.21
C ILE A 281 -15.64 12.69 5.73
N ARG A 282 -16.15 13.84 6.18
CA ARG A 282 -16.25 14.23 7.59
C ARG A 282 -17.72 14.28 8.02
N ASN A 283 -17.96 14.34 9.33
CA ASN A 283 -19.31 14.49 9.89
C ASN A 283 -20.04 15.69 9.25
N ASP A 284 -19.39 16.86 9.18
CA ASP A 284 -19.98 18.07 8.56
C ASP A 284 -20.40 17.87 7.10
N ASP A 285 -19.70 17.01 6.35
CA ASP A 285 -20.04 16.71 4.96
C ASP A 285 -21.35 15.91 4.91
N VAL A 286 -21.48 14.90 5.78
CA VAL A 286 -22.71 14.10 5.92
C VAL A 286 -23.87 14.95 6.44
N SER A 287 -23.64 15.84 7.41
CA SER A 287 -24.67 16.77 7.91
C SER A 287 -25.17 17.71 6.81
N THR A 288 -24.27 18.27 6.00
CA THR A 288 -24.65 19.15 4.87
C THR A 288 -25.48 18.40 3.84
N TYR A 289 -25.08 17.17 3.54
CA TYR A 289 -25.84 16.28 2.66
C TYR A 289 -27.23 15.96 3.25
N ALA A 290 -27.31 15.75 4.57
CA ALA A 290 -28.57 15.55 5.29
C ALA A 290 -29.51 16.75 5.15
N GLU A 291 -28.99 17.96 5.40
CA GLU A 291 -29.73 19.22 5.31
C GLU A 291 -30.34 19.42 3.92
N ILE A 292 -29.55 19.22 2.85
CA ILE A 292 -30.06 19.34 1.47
C ILE A 292 -31.22 18.37 1.23
N ILE A 293 -31.10 17.14 1.73
CA ILE A 293 -32.14 16.13 1.55
C ILE A 293 -33.41 16.51 2.30
N THR A 294 -33.30 17.01 3.52
CA THR A 294 -34.45 17.34 4.36
C THR A 294 -35.12 18.67 4.01
N ASP A 295 -34.39 19.60 3.40
CA ASP A 295 -34.88 20.93 3.01
C ASP A 295 -35.70 20.88 1.70
N ILE A 296 -35.48 19.86 0.88
CA ILE A 296 -36.19 19.68 -0.39
C ILE A 296 -37.44 18.82 -0.19
N SER A 297 -38.60 19.33 -0.59
CA SER A 297 -39.90 18.66 -0.38
C SER A 297 -40.25 17.66 -1.49
N ALA A 298 -39.55 17.71 -2.62
CA ALA A 298 -39.71 16.73 -3.69
C ALA A 298 -39.26 15.33 -3.22
N ASN A 299 -39.83 14.28 -3.81
CA ASN A 299 -39.43 12.92 -3.47
C ASN A 299 -38.03 12.61 -4.04
N ILE A 300 -37.16 12.06 -3.20
CA ILE A 300 -35.86 11.57 -3.63
C ILE A 300 -36.01 10.20 -4.33
N VAL A 301 -35.25 10.00 -5.40
CA VAL A 301 -35.12 8.75 -6.13
C VAL A 301 -33.98 7.95 -5.50
N LEU A 302 -34.30 6.74 -5.04
CA LEU A 302 -33.36 5.79 -4.42
C LEU A 302 -33.03 4.65 -5.38
N VAL A 303 -32.49 5.03 -6.54
CA VAL A 303 -31.94 4.11 -7.55
C VAL A 303 -30.56 4.62 -7.89
N ASP A 304 -29.56 3.75 -7.79
CA ASP A 304 -28.14 4.11 -7.83
C ASP A 304 -27.84 5.20 -6.77
N LEU A 305 -27.26 6.33 -7.16
CA LEU A 305 -27.05 7.46 -6.27
C LEU A 305 -28.38 8.13 -5.87
N PRO A 306 -28.62 8.43 -4.58
CA PRO A 306 -29.79 9.22 -4.18
C PRO A 306 -29.80 10.59 -4.86
N HIS A 307 -30.87 10.88 -5.60
CA HIS A 307 -30.98 12.10 -6.38
C HIS A 307 -32.43 12.56 -6.52
N TYR A 308 -32.65 13.82 -6.88
CA TYR A 308 -33.97 14.30 -7.31
C TYR A 308 -34.06 14.28 -8.83
N SER A 309 -35.27 14.09 -9.36
CA SER A 309 -35.49 14.12 -10.80
C SER A 309 -36.71 14.94 -11.17
N LYS A 310 -36.56 15.71 -12.26
CA LYS A 310 -37.65 16.47 -12.89
C LYS A 310 -37.34 16.70 -14.36
N ASP A 311 -38.32 16.49 -15.24
CA ASP A 311 -38.20 16.69 -16.69
C ASP A 311 -36.95 16.03 -17.30
N SER A 312 -36.64 14.80 -16.88
CA SER A 312 -35.43 14.04 -17.24
C SER A 312 -34.10 14.61 -16.75
N LYS A 313 -34.11 15.74 -16.04
CA LYS A 313 -32.93 16.27 -15.34
C LYS A 313 -32.76 15.55 -14.01
N LYS A 314 -31.51 15.28 -13.65
CA LYS A 314 -31.13 14.67 -12.38
C LYS A 314 -30.34 15.66 -11.55
N TYR A 315 -30.77 15.85 -10.31
CA TYR A 315 -30.21 16.80 -9.36
C TYR A 315 -29.59 16.01 -8.21
N LEU A 316 -28.28 16.11 -8.04
CA LEU A 316 -27.51 15.32 -7.09
C LEU A 316 -27.19 16.14 -5.83
N PRO A 317 -27.69 15.73 -4.66
CA PRO A 317 -27.26 16.28 -3.38
C PRO A 317 -25.77 16.02 -3.14
N THR A 318 -25.06 17.01 -2.60
CA THR A 318 -23.61 16.93 -2.31
C THR A 318 -23.30 17.45 -0.90
N ALA A 319 -22.04 17.49 -0.49
CA ALA A 319 -21.61 18.21 0.73
C ALA A 319 -21.02 19.60 0.44
N LEU A 320 -21.21 20.13 -0.78
CA LEU A 320 -20.60 21.39 -1.17
C LEU A 320 -21.14 22.57 -0.35
N LYS A 321 -20.24 23.35 0.25
CA LYS A 321 -20.53 24.68 0.81
C LYS A 321 -19.86 25.73 -0.05
N LEU A 322 -20.66 26.45 -0.84
CA LEU A 322 -20.18 27.41 -1.82
C LEU A 322 -20.66 28.83 -1.51
N GLN A 323 -19.75 29.77 -1.71
CA GLN A 323 -20.00 31.21 -1.65
C GLN A 323 -19.55 31.82 -2.97
N ASP A 324 -20.22 32.88 -3.42
CA ASP A 324 -19.92 33.55 -4.70
C ASP A 324 -18.42 33.88 -4.85
N ARG A 325 -17.78 34.37 -3.78
CA ARG A 325 -16.33 34.71 -3.79
C ARG A 325 -15.39 33.51 -4.03
N ARG A 326 -15.86 32.28 -3.82
CA ARG A 326 -15.09 31.03 -4.00
C ARG A 326 -15.44 30.30 -5.30
N ALA A 327 -16.44 30.77 -6.06
CA ALA A 327 -16.95 30.10 -7.25
C ALA A 327 -15.84 29.81 -8.27
N GLU A 328 -15.04 30.82 -8.66
CA GLU A 328 -13.99 30.64 -9.67
C GLU A 328 -12.88 29.67 -9.23
N SER A 329 -12.47 29.73 -7.96
CA SER A 329 -11.49 28.77 -7.42
C SER A 329 -12.05 27.35 -7.39
N PHE A 330 -13.33 27.20 -7.06
CA PHE A 330 -14.02 25.91 -7.12
C PHE A 330 -14.09 25.37 -8.56
N LYS A 331 -14.45 26.21 -9.54
CA LYS A 331 -14.48 25.81 -10.96
C LYS A 331 -13.13 25.27 -11.42
N ALA A 332 -12.05 26.00 -11.13
CA ALA A 332 -10.70 25.59 -11.51
C ALA A 332 -10.33 24.22 -10.90
N LYS A 333 -10.61 24.02 -9.60
CA LYS A 333 -10.37 22.75 -8.91
C LYS A 333 -11.20 21.61 -9.47
N LEU A 334 -12.49 21.84 -9.77
CA LEU A 334 -13.34 20.80 -10.33
C LEU A 334 -12.86 20.37 -11.72
N ILE A 335 -12.45 21.32 -12.57
CA ILE A 335 -11.87 21.03 -13.88
C ILE A 335 -10.59 20.19 -13.75
N GLU A 336 -9.73 20.51 -12.77
CA GLU A 336 -8.54 19.71 -12.48
C GLU A 336 -8.88 18.29 -12.04
N GLN A 337 -9.83 18.13 -11.11
CA GLN A 337 -10.30 16.81 -10.66
C GLN A 337 -10.88 16.00 -11.82
N LEU A 338 -11.63 16.61 -12.73
CA LEU A 338 -12.20 15.90 -13.88
C LEU A 338 -11.11 15.30 -14.79
N ARG A 339 -9.92 15.91 -14.89
CA ARG A 339 -8.83 15.38 -15.72
C ARG A 339 -8.22 14.10 -15.19
N SER A 340 -8.21 13.90 -13.87
CA SER A 340 -7.55 12.76 -13.21
C SER A 340 -8.53 11.77 -12.56
N ASN A 341 -9.83 12.11 -12.50
CA ASN A 341 -10.84 11.33 -11.79
C ASN A 341 -11.92 10.80 -12.73
N ASN A 342 -11.69 9.61 -13.29
CA ASN A 342 -12.65 8.96 -14.19
C ASN A 342 -13.99 8.62 -13.52
N LEU A 343 -14.00 8.35 -12.21
CA LEU A 343 -15.22 8.07 -11.47
C LEU A 343 -16.13 9.29 -11.41
N LEU A 344 -15.56 10.45 -11.06
CA LEU A 344 -16.28 11.72 -11.04
C LEU A 344 -16.85 12.09 -12.43
N VAL A 345 -16.09 11.84 -13.50
CA VAL A 345 -16.58 12.07 -14.87
C VAL A 345 -17.82 11.24 -15.17
N LYS A 346 -17.84 9.95 -14.79
CA LYS A 346 -19.01 9.08 -14.95
C LYS A 346 -20.21 9.60 -14.16
N ILE A 347 -19.99 10.04 -12.91
CA ILE A 347 -21.04 10.62 -12.06
C ILE A 347 -21.62 11.86 -12.73
N LEU A 348 -20.79 12.84 -13.11
CA LEU A 348 -21.26 14.11 -13.65
C LEU A 348 -21.85 14.00 -15.05
N TYR A 349 -21.55 12.93 -15.79
CA TYR A 349 -22.22 12.62 -17.05
C TYR A 349 -23.71 12.29 -16.85
N GLU A 350 -24.02 11.53 -15.80
CA GLU A 350 -25.39 11.13 -15.46
C GLU A 350 -26.11 12.17 -14.59
N TYR A 351 -25.36 12.84 -13.73
CA TYR A 351 -25.83 13.75 -12.69
C TYR A 351 -25.17 15.12 -12.83
N ASN A 352 -25.55 15.86 -13.86
CA ASN A 352 -24.87 17.10 -14.23
C ASN A 352 -25.40 18.35 -13.50
N ILE A 353 -26.41 18.23 -12.63
CA ILE A 353 -26.88 19.30 -11.76
C ILE A 353 -26.55 18.93 -10.31
N LEU A 354 -25.64 19.68 -9.69
CA LEU A 354 -25.21 19.48 -8.32
C LEU A 354 -25.92 20.47 -7.40
N ILE A 355 -26.41 19.96 -6.27
CA ILE A 355 -27.01 20.77 -5.22
C ILE A 355 -25.97 20.96 -4.12
N SER A 356 -25.62 22.21 -3.85
CA SER A 356 -24.82 22.60 -2.68
C SER A 356 -25.72 22.99 -1.51
N GLY A 357 -25.14 23.10 -0.32
CA GLY A 357 -25.85 23.47 0.91
C GLY A 357 -26.53 24.84 0.85
N SER A 358 -27.24 25.16 1.93
CA SER A 358 -28.28 26.21 1.95
C SER A 358 -27.76 27.67 1.88
N GLU A 359 -26.44 27.89 1.77
CA GLU A 359 -25.87 29.21 1.47
C GLU A 359 -26.24 29.64 0.05
N VAL A 360 -26.93 30.78 -0.07
CA VAL A 360 -27.39 31.29 -1.37
C VAL A 360 -26.21 31.84 -2.17
N HIS A 361 -26.04 31.33 -3.38
CA HIS A 361 -25.06 31.81 -4.36
C HIS A 361 -25.67 31.81 -5.76
N LYS A 362 -25.01 32.47 -6.72
CA LYS A 362 -25.44 32.46 -8.13
C LYS A 362 -25.23 31.09 -8.76
N ASN A 363 -26.04 30.74 -9.75
CA ASN A 363 -25.83 29.53 -10.53
C ASN A 363 -24.41 29.52 -11.11
N ILE A 364 -23.72 28.41 -10.91
CA ILE A 364 -22.37 28.19 -11.42
C ILE A 364 -22.48 27.19 -12.55
N GLU A 365 -22.13 27.63 -13.76
CA GLU A 365 -22.04 26.76 -14.93
C GLU A 365 -20.56 26.48 -15.23
N ILE A 366 -20.26 25.21 -15.50
CA ILE A 366 -18.93 24.70 -15.72
C ILE A 366 -18.98 23.84 -16.98
N ASN A 367 -18.25 24.27 -18.00
CA ASN A 367 -18.10 23.51 -19.23
C ASN A 367 -16.70 22.93 -19.24
N ALA A 368 -16.62 21.62 -18.95
CA ALA A 368 -15.37 20.89 -18.99
C ALA A 368 -15.27 20.05 -20.27
N TYR A 369 -14.05 19.92 -20.80
CA TYR A 369 -13.74 19.05 -21.93
C TYR A 369 -12.87 17.91 -21.41
N ASN A 370 -13.25 16.67 -21.68
CA ASN A 370 -12.49 15.50 -21.26
C ASN A 370 -12.47 14.40 -22.32
N ASP A 371 -11.28 13.90 -22.64
CA ASP A 371 -11.03 12.83 -23.61
C ASP A 371 -11.62 11.48 -23.16
N SER A 372 -11.79 11.25 -21.85
CA SER A 372 -12.30 9.98 -21.32
C SER A 372 -13.79 9.75 -21.62
N VAL A 373 -14.57 10.80 -21.86
CA VAL A 373 -15.99 10.71 -22.26
C VAL A 373 -16.13 10.05 -23.64
N THR A 374 -15.14 10.23 -24.53
CA THR A 374 -15.09 9.65 -25.88
C THR A 374 -14.74 8.17 -25.92
N ARG A 375 -13.98 7.65 -24.93
CA ARG A 375 -13.57 6.24 -24.89
C ARG A 375 -14.69 5.27 -24.52
N ILE A 376 -15.78 5.75 -23.93
CA ILE A 376 -16.92 4.90 -23.51
C ILE A 376 -17.69 4.34 -24.72
N THR A 377 -17.54 4.93 -25.92
CA THR A 377 -18.41 4.61 -27.07
C THR A 377 -17.69 4.14 -28.34
N ILE A 378 -16.36 4.13 -28.40
CA ILE A 378 -15.64 3.82 -29.65
C ILE A 378 -14.63 2.70 -29.43
N ASP A 379 -14.86 1.58 -30.13
CA ASP A 379 -13.96 0.44 -30.30
C ASP A 379 -12.59 0.93 -30.80
N GLU A 380 -11.50 0.57 -30.11
CA GLU A 380 -10.19 1.23 -30.17
C GLU A 380 -9.51 1.24 -31.55
N ASN A 381 -10.06 0.52 -32.53
CA ASN A 381 -9.48 0.37 -33.86
C ASN A 381 -9.98 1.36 -34.92
N LYS A 382 -10.80 2.38 -34.60
CA LYS A 382 -11.50 3.17 -35.65
C LYS A 382 -11.67 4.70 -35.50
N ALA A 383 -10.94 5.43 -34.67
CA ALA A 383 -11.11 6.91 -34.62
C ALA A 383 -9.80 7.72 -34.77
N GLU A 384 -9.58 8.24 -35.98
CA GLU A 384 -8.60 9.31 -36.27
C GLU A 384 -9.14 10.72 -35.92
N ASN A 385 -10.36 10.85 -35.39
CA ASN A 385 -10.99 12.13 -35.03
C ASN A 385 -11.37 12.16 -33.54
N HIS A 386 -10.66 12.97 -32.75
CA HIS A 386 -10.95 13.22 -31.34
C HIS A 386 -12.14 14.18 -31.20
N ILE A 387 -13.34 13.65 -30.94
CA ILE A 387 -14.52 14.48 -30.64
C ILE A 387 -14.53 14.78 -29.14
N LEU A 388 -14.05 15.96 -28.73
CA LEU A 388 -14.18 16.44 -27.35
C LEU A 388 -15.67 16.69 -27.04
N LYS A 389 -16.29 15.84 -26.22
CA LYS A 389 -17.68 16.07 -25.76
C LYS A 389 -17.66 17.02 -24.56
N GLU A 390 -18.41 18.11 -24.68
CA GLU A 390 -18.61 19.07 -23.59
C GLU A 390 -19.42 18.41 -22.46
N LEU A 391 -18.95 18.56 -21.22
CA LEU A 391 -19.65 18.13 -20.02
C LEU A 391 -20.18 19.37 -19.27
N PRO A 392 -21.43 19.79 -19.52
CA PRO A 392 -22.02 20.95 -18.87
C PRO A 392 -22.49 20.58 -17.47
N VAL A 393 -21.80 21.08 -16.44
CA VAL A 393 -22.13 20.89 -15.03
C VAL A 393 -22.70 22.19 -14.47
N LYS A 394 -23.87 22.10 -13.84
CA LYS A 394 -24.55 23.22 -13.17
C LYS A 394 -24.50 22.99 -11.66
N VAL A 395 -24.11 23.99 -10.88
CA VAL A 395 -24.19 23.96 -9.41
C VAL A 395 -25.18 25.01 -8.93
N ILE A 396 -26.15 24.58 -8.12
CA ILE A 396 -27.20 25.42 -7.54
C ILE A 396 -27.30 25.19 -6.03
N CYS A 397 -27.74 26.20 -5.29
CA CYS A 397 -27.98 26.05 -3.86
C CYS A 397 -29.36 25.42 -3.55
N THR A 398 -29.50 24.85 -2.36
CA THR A 398 -30.72 24.17 -1.89
C THR A 398 -32.02 24.98 -2.14
N PRO A 399 -32.11 26.29 -1.82
CA PRO A 399 -33.34 27.04 -2.04
C PRO A 399 -33.74 27.16 -3.53
N ILE A 400 -32.75 27.24 -4.44
CA ILE A 400 -33.00 27.27 -5.89
C ILE A 400 -33.46 25.89 -6.35
N ALA A 401 -32.81 24.82 -5.89
CA ALA A 401 -33.21 23.45 -6.22
C ALA A 401 -34.64 23.15 -5.76
N GLN A 402 -34.99 23.54 -4.54
CA GLN A 402 -36.34 23.42 -3.98
C GLN A 402 -37.39 24.14 -4.85
N SER A 403 -37.09 25.36 -5.31
CA SER A 403 -37.98 26.10 -6.22
C SER A 403 -38.09 25.43 -7.60
N GLU A 404 -36.98 25.01 -8.20
CA GLU A 404 -36.97 24.31 -9.50
C GLU A 404 -37.75 22.99 -9.44
N LEU A 405 -37.64 22.24 -8.34
CA LEU A 405 -38.30 20.95 -8.16
C LEU A 405 -39.79 21.10 -7.82
N ASN A 406 -40.17 22.06 -6.98
CA ASN A 406 -41.56 22.22 -6.51
C ASN A 406 -42.49 23.05 -7.40
N ASN A 407 -41.97 23.93 -8.27
CA ASN A 407 -42.84 24.72 -9.14
C ASN A 407 -43.46 23.84 -10.24
N ALA A 408 -44.75 23.53 -10.10
CA ALA A 408 -45.60 22.91 -11.12
C ALA A 408 -46.24 23.97 -12.03
#